data_AF-A0A833J0Q0-F1
#
_entry.id   AF-A0A833J0Q0-F1
#
_cell.length_a   1.000
_cell.length_b   1.000
_cell.length_c   1.000
_cell.angle_alpha   90.00
_cell.angle_beta   90.00
_cell.angle_gamma   90.00
#
_symmetry.space_group_name_H-M   'P 1'
#
loop_
_entity.id
_entity.type
_entity.pdbx_description
1 polymer ?
#
loop_
_entity_poly.entity_id
_entity_poly.type
_entity_poly.pdbx_seq_one_letter_code
_entity_poly.pdbx_strand_id
1 'polypeptide(L)'
;MTVRILIGDVRERLRTLPDAYFDMVCTSPPYWGLRDYGVAGQIGLERTLGEHLAVMVEVFREVRRVLKPQGTLWLNYGDCYAASPNGRAAADVVGDDRTFRDKPFSTVGPIFDPAYARTLRVGTSNNRNGCTSEDRRRAGSRSRRGLR
;
A
#
# COMPACT_ATOMS: atom_id res chain seq x y z
N MET A 1 15.64 25.95 19.10
CA MET A 1 15.26 24.62 18.58
C MET A 1 14.71 24.83 17.18
N THR A 2 15.27 24.15 16.18
CA THR A 2 14.89 24.34 14.77
C THR A 2 14.23 23.08 14.25
N VAL A 3 13.06 23.20 13.63
CA VAL A 3 12.32 22.10 13.00
C VAL A 3 12.32 22.32 11.50
N ARG A 4 12.57 21.25 10.73
CA ARG A 4 12.50 21.28 9.27
C ARG A 4 11.56 20.18 8.78
N ILE A 5 10.58 20.55 7.98
CA ILE A 5 9.66 19.62 7.32
C ILE A 5 10.03 19.57 5.84
N LEU A 6 10.32 18.37 5.33
CA LEU A 6 10.59 18.13 3.92
C LEU A 6 9.36 17.51 3.27
N ILE A 7 8.65 18.29 2.46
CA ILE A 7 7.43 17.84 1.76
C ILE A 7 7.81 17.17 0.44
N GLY A 8 7.43 15.91 0.23
CA GLY A 8 7.62 15.19 -1.04
C GLY A 8 7.69 13.67 -0.85
N ASP A 9 7.98 12.94 -1.94
CA ASP A 9 8.22 11.50 -1.86
C ASP A 9 9.46 11.22 -1.02
N VAL A 10 9.32 10.34 -0.03
CA VAL A 10 10.39 9.95 0.89
C VAL A 10 11.62 9.40 0.17
N ARG A 11 11.44 8.68 -0.93
CA ARG A 11 12.52 8.11 -1.77
C ARG A 11 13.38 9.20 -2.39
N GLU A 12 12.79 10.35 -2.71
CA GLU A 12 13.51 11.51 -3.24
C GLU A 12 14.11 12.34 -2.12
N ARG A 13 13.34 12.61 -1.05
CA ARG A 13 13.79 13.48 0.05
C ARG A 13 14.96 12.88 0.81
N LEU A 14 14.96 11.57 1.08
CA LEU A 14 16.09 10.93 1.76
C LEU A 14 17.41 11.08 0.99
N ARG A 15 17.38 11.00 -0.35
CA ARG A 15 18.58 11.15 -1.21
C ARG A 15 19.23 12.53 -1.13
N THR A 16 18.47 13.55 -0.70
CA THR A 16 19.00 14.91 -0.50
C THR A 16 19.70 15.10 0.85
N LEU A 17 19.58 14.12 1.76
CA LEU A 17 20.14 14.18 3.10
C LEU A 17 21.56 13.58 3.11
N PRO A 18 22.46 14.11 3.95
CA PRO A 18 23.81 13.57 4.10
C PRO A 18 23.80 12.16 4.71
N ASP A 19 24.83 11.39 4.37
CA ASP A 19 25.14 10.09 4.96
C ASP A 19 25.46 10.23 6.46
N ALA A 20 25.17 9.20 7.24
CA ALA A 20 25.57 9.07 8.65
C ALA A 20 25.31 10.33 9.51
N TYR A 21 24.14 10.95 9.34
CA TYR A 21 23.80 12.24 9.94
C TYR A 21 22.86 12.13 11.13
N PHE A 22 21.87 11.22 11.07
CA PHE A 22 20.85 11.10 12.11
C PHE A 22 21.22 10.05 13.17
N ASP A 23 20.97 10.35 14.44
CA ASP A 23 21.16 9.43 15.56
C ASP A 23 19.98 8.47 15.73
N MET A 24 18.78 8.90 15.36
CA MET A 24 17.55 8.13 15.56
C MET A 24 16.54 8.40 14.45
N VAL A 25 15.87 7.35 13.99
CA VAL A 25 14.70 7.42 13.10
C VAL A 25 13.54 6.72 13.79
N CYS A 26 12.38 7.36 13.80
CA CYS A 26 11.12 6.78 14.26
C CYS A 26 10.12 6.87 13.11
N THR A 27 9.51 5.74 12.72
CA THR A 27 8.55 5.75 11.62
C THR A 27 7.51 4.63 11.69
N SER A 28 6.37 4.90 11.06
CA SER A 28 5.34 3.93 10.73
C SER A 28 5.01 4.09 9.24
N PRO A 29 5.70 3.36 8.33
CA PRO A 29 5.47 3.53 6.90
C PRO A 29 4.05 3.11 6.52
N PRO A 30 3.55 3.44 5.31
CA PRO A 30 2.24 2.97 4.87
C PRO A 30 2.14 1.44 4.87
N TYR A 31 1.12 0.88 5.53
CA TYR A 31 0.94 -0.57 5.60
C TYR A 31 0.31 -1.10 4.31
N TRP A 32 0.78 -2.25 3.84
CA TRP A 32 0.31 -2.84 2.58
C TRP A 32 -1.19 -3.21 2.61
N GLY A 33 -1.95 -2.70 1.65
CA GLY A 33 -3.38 -2.95 1.48
C GLY A 33 -4.26 -2.31 2.55
N LEU A 34 -3.73 -1.42 3.40
CA LEU A 34 -4.49 -0.83 4.49
C LEU A 34 -5.24 0.44 4.10
N ARG A 35 -4.59 1.36 3.37
CA ARG A 35 -5.14 2.69 3.05
C ARG A 35 -4.86 3.10 1.61
N ASP A 36 -5.85 3.72 0.98
CA ASP A 36 -5.71 4.48 -0.26
C ASP A 36 -5.70 5.99 0.07
N TYR A 37 -4.60 6.67 -0.24
CA TYR A 37 -4.44 8.13 -0.06
C TYR A 37 -4.83 8.92 -1.32
N GLY A 38 -5.24 8.27 -2.41
CA GLY A 38 -5.74 8.93 -3.61
C GLY A 38 -4.67 9.68 -4.42
N VAL A 39 -3.38 9.39 -4.19
CA VAL A 39 -2.27 10.03 -4.90
C VAL A 39 -1.46 9.03 -5.70
N ALA A 40 -1.07 9.41 -6.93
CA ALA A 40 -0.24 8.58 -7.78
C ALA A 40 1.14 8.36 -7.13
N GLY A 41 1.67 7.14 -7.23
CA GLY A 41 2.97 6.77 -6.64
C GLY A 41 2.96 6.51 -5.13
N GLN A 42 1.78 6.53 -4.48
CA GLN A 42 1.65 6.19 -3.08
C GLN A 42 2.19 4.77 -2.78
N ILE A 43 2.73 4.64 -1.58
CA ILE A 43 3.20 3.37 -1.05
C ILE A 43 2.05 2.66 -0.35
N GLY A 44 1.97 1.34 -0.51
CA GLY A 44 1.05 0.49 0.23
C GLY A 44 -0.04 -0.14 -0.63
N LEU A 45 -0.23 0.29 -1.89
CA LEU A 45 -1.18 -0.34 -2.81
C LEU A 45 -0.52 -1.08 -3.98
N GLU A 46 0.73 -1.52 -3.79
CA GLU A 46 1.42 -2.36 -4.77
C GLU A 46 0.67 -3.69 -4.98
N ARG A 47 0.82 -4.29 -6.15
CA ARG A 47 -0.04 -5.41 -6.60
C ARG A 47 0.14 -6.69 -5.76
N THR A 48 1.34 -6.91 -5.24
CA THR A 48 1.63 -8.03 -4.34
C THR A 48 2.44 -7.57 -3.13
N LEU A 49 2.42 -8.34 -2.06
CA LEU A 49 3.22 -8.06 -0.86
C LEU A 49 4.71 -7.97 -1.20
N GLY A 50 5.20 -8.85 -2.08
CA GLY A 50 6.59 -8.82 -2.55
C GLY A 50 6.96 -7.50 -3.23
N GLU A 51 6.06 -6.93 -4.04
CA GLU A 51 6.31 -5.62 -4.68
C GLU A 51 6.38 -4.50 -3.63
N HIS A 52 5.48 -4.53 -2.65
CA HIS A 52 5.48 -3.60 -1.53
C HIS A 52 6.76 -3.71 -0.68
N LEU A 53 7.18 -4.94 -0.35
CA LEU A 53 8.39 -5.18 0.42
C LEU A 53 9.63 -4.71 -0.32
N ALA A 54 9.69 -4.85 -1.64
CA ALA A 54 10.79 -4.32 -2.44
C ALA A 54 10.87 -2.78 -2.35
N VAL A 55 9.73 -2.09 -2.46
CA VAL A 55 9.64 -0.64 -2.21
C VAL A 55 10.10 -0.29 -0.78
N MET A 56 9.67 -1.04 0.23
CA MET A 56 10.12 -0.84 1.61
C MET A 56 11.62 -1.00 1.75
N VAL A 57 12.21 -2.04 1.17
CA VAL A 57 13.66 -2.25 1.18
C VAL A 57 14.40 -1.08 0.54
N GLU A 58 13.92 -0.53 -0.57
CA GLU A 58 14.52 0.67 -1.18
C GLU A 58 14.51 1.87 -0.23
N VAL A 59 13.38 2.14 0.43
CA VAL A 59 13.27 3.24 1.40
C VAL A 59 14.20 3.00 2.60
N PHE A 60 14.20 1.79 3.17
CA PHE A 60 15.00 1.50 4.36
C PHE A 60 16.50 1.40 4.07
N ARG A 61 16.91 1.14 2.82
CA ARG A 61 18.33 1.30 2.40
C ARG A 61 18.77 2.76 2.50
N GLU A 62 17.93 3.70 2.10
CA GLU A 62 18.22 5.12 2.27
C GLU A 62 18.17 5.55 3.74
N VAL A 63 17.22 5.03 4.53
CA VAL A 63 17.18 5.25 6.00
C VAL A 63 18.49 4.77 6.64
N ARG A 64 18.97 3.58 6.25
CA ARG A 64 20.25 3.06 6.73
C ARG A 64 21.44 3.94 6.32
N ARG A 65 21.43 4.52 5.12
CA ARG A 65 22.51 5.41 4.66
C ARG A 65 22.58 6.69 5.51
N VAL A 66 21.44 7.30 5.80
CA VAL A 66 21.40 8.58 6.54
C VAL A 66 21.56 8.40 8.05
N LEU A 67 21.33 7.19 8.59
CA LEU A 67 21.59 6.86 9.98
C LEU A 67 23.10 6.70 10.23
N LYS A 68 23.55 7.21 11.38
CA LYS A 68 24.90 6.93 11.89
C LYS A 68 25.09 5.42 12.13
N PRO A 69 26.34 4.90 12.10
CA PRO A 69 26.61 3.49 12.39
C PRO A 69 26.05 3.00 13.73
N GLN A 70 26.04 3.87 14.75
CA GLN A 70 25.47 3.62 16.08
C GLN A 70 24.01 4.07 16.25
N GLY A 71 23.39 4.56 15.17
CA GLY A 71 22.03 5.10 15.21
C GLY A 71 20.98 4.00 15.40
N THR A 72 19.80 4.39 15.88
CA THR A 72 18.69 3.46 16.14
C THR A 72 17.50 3.75 15.22
N LEU A 73 16.89 2.69 14.68
CA LEU A 73 15.62 2.76 13.96
C LEU A 73 14.50 2.14 14.81
N TRP A 74 13.49 2.94 15.11
CA TRP A 74 12.22 2.50 15.70
C TRP A 74 11.19 2.38 14.59
N LEU A 75 10.83 1.13 14.27
CA LEU A 75 9.87 0.81 13.23
C LEU A 75 8.58 0.28 13.86
N ASN A 76 7.50 1.03 13.69
CA ASN A 76 6.16 0.53 13.96
C ASN A 76 5.57 0.00 12.65
N TYR A 77 5.45 -1.32 12.54
CA TYR A 77 4.84 -1.97 11.38
C TYR A 77 3.96 -3.11 11.86
N GLY A 78 2.65 -2.95 11.67
CA GLY A 78 1.66 -3.95 12.04
C GLY A 78 1.38 -4.90 10.90
N ASP A 79 1.01 -6.13 11.22
CA ASP A 79 0.45 -7.03 10.23
C ASP A 79 -0.90 -6.48 9.73
N CYS A 80 -1.11 -6.56 8.43
CA CYS A 80 -2.45 -6.41 7.91
C CYS A 80 -3.12 -7.77 8.10
N TYR A 81 -3.83 -7.96 9.22
CA TYR A 81 -4.64 -9.16 9.47
C TYR A 81 -5.25 -9.64 8.16
N ALA A 82 -5.01 -10.91 7.82
CA ALA A 82 -5.57 -11.60 6.66
C ALA A 82 -7.10 -11.54 6.75
N ALA A 83 -7.65 -10.45 6.25
CA ALA A 83 -9.05 -10.13 6.34
C ALA A 83 -9.49 -9.77 4.93
N SER A 84 -10.55 -10.44 4.49
CA SER A 84 -11.31 -10.00 3.34
C SER A 84 -11.62 -8.51 3.46
N PRO A 85 -11.71 -7.77 2.34
CA PRO A 85 -12.22 -6.41 2.37
C PRO A 85 -13.48 -6.38 3.23
N ASN A 86 -13.54 -5.51 4.23
CA ASN A 86 -14.60 -5.50 5.25
C ASN A 86 -15.99 -5.18 4.64
N GLY A 87 -16.04 -4.83 3.35
CA GLY A 87 -17.24 -4.56 2.57
C GLY A 87 -18.01 -3.32 3.00
N ARG A 88 -17.49 -2.53 3.94
CA ARG A 88 -18.12 -1.32 4.49
C ARG A 88 -17.09 -0.20 4.50
N ALA A 89 -17.35 0.91 3.82
CA ALA A 89 -16.46 2.06 3.95
C ALA A 89 -16.60 2.64 5.37
N ALA A 90 -15.54 3.22 5.92
CA ALA A 90 -15.61 4.02 7.15
C ALA A 90 -16.69 5.12 7.03
N ALA A 91 -16.91 5.64 5.81
CA ALA A 91 -18.00 6.56 5.49
C ALA A 91 -19.42 6.00 5.74
N ASP A 92 -19.59 4.67 5.77
CA ASP A 92 -20.87 3.99 6.04
C ASP A 92 -21.07 3.71 7.53
N VAL A 93 -20.08 4.02 8.39
CA VAL A 93 -20.13 3.85 9.83
C VAL A 93 -20.56 5.17 10.48
N VAL A 94 -21.77 5.19 11.06
CA VAL A 94 -22.31 6.37 11.75
C VAL A 94 -21.40 6.73 12.93
N GLY A 95 -20.83 7.95 12.91
CA GLY A 95 -19.98 8.48 13.99
C GLY A 95 -18.49 8.22 13.83
N ASP A 96 -18.05 7.67 12.69
CA ASP A 96 -16.64 7.53 12.36
C ASP A 96 -16.20 8.65 11.40
N ASP A 97 -15.44 9.62 11.91
CA ASP A 97 -14.92 10.76 11.13
C ASP A 97 -13.65 10.41 10.33
N ARG A 98 -13.18 9.16 10.44
CA ARG A 98 -12.06 8.67 9.67
C ARG A 98 -12.48 8.53 8.22
N THR A 99 -12.21 9.56 7.42
CA THR A 99 -12.51 9.61 5.97
C THR A 99 -11.73 8.60 5.12
N PHE A 100 -11.01 7.65 5.73
CA PHE A 100 -10.16 6.72 5.02
C PHE A 100 -11.01 5.58 4.47
N ARG A 101 -10.82 5.27 3.18
CA ARG A 101 -11.44 4.09 2.59
C ARG A 101 -10.78 2.83 3.14
N ASP A 102 -11.62 1.88 3.55
CA ASP A 102 -11.24 0.55 3.99
C ASP A 102 -10.41 -0.20 2.94
N LYS A 103 -9.77 -1.30 3.37
CA LYS A 103 -8.85 -2.12 2.59
C LYS A 103 -9.32 -2.24 1.13
N PRO A 104 -8.61 -1.62 0.17
CA PRO A 104 -9.08 -1.54 -1.21
C PRO A 104 -8.98 -2.89 -1.95
N PHE A 105 -8.23 -3.84 -1.41
CA PHE A 105 -8.11 -5.20 -1.93
C PHE A 105 -7.82 -6.20 -0.81
N SER A 106 -8.00 -7.49 -1.12
CA SER A 106 -7.66 -8.59 -0.21
C SER A 106 -6.15 -8.70 -0.04
N THR A 107 -5.67 -8.68 1.21
CA THR A 107 -4.28 -9.03 1.52
C THR A 107 -4.03 -10.53 1.56
N VAL A 108 -5.09 -11.34 1.42
CA VAL A 108 -5.01 -12.78 1.13
C VAL A 108 -4.79 -12.92 -0.38
N GLY A 109 -3.55 -13.13 -0.79
CA GLY A 109 -3.13 -13.20 -2.19
C GLY A 109 -1.72 -13.76 -2.33
N PRO A 110 -1.18 -13.91 -3.56
CA PRO A 110 0.18 -14.40 -3.73
C PRO A 110 1.16 -13.46 -3.03
N ILE A 111 1.87 -13.98 -2.04
CA ILE A 111 2.86 -13.25 -1.23
C ILE A 111 4.04 -12.78 -2.09
N PHE A 112 4.30 -13.49 -3.19
CA PHE A 112 5.46 -13.30 -4.05
C PHE A 112 5.09 -13.59 -5.51
N ASP A 113 5.36 -12.63 -6.41
CA ASP A 113 5.34 -12.84 -7.87
C ASP A 113 6.79 -13.02 -8.37
N PRO A 114 7.20 -14.22 -8.82
CA PRO A 114 8.55 -14.46 -9.33
C PRO A 114 8.88 -13.64 -10.60
N ALA A 115 7.89 -13.06 -11.28
CA ALA A 115 8.10 -12.16 -12.40
C ALA A 115 8.43 -10.71 -12.00
N TYR A 116 8.30 -10.33 -10.72
CA TYR A 116 8.52 -8.95 -10.24
C TYR A 116 9.90 -8.38 -10.61
N ALA A 117 10.96 -9.18 -10.49
CA ALA A 117 12.32 -8.75 -10.84
C ALA A 117 12.47 -8.40 -12.34
N ARG A 118 11.58 -8.91 -13.21
CA ARG A 118 11.61 -8.63 -14.66
C ARG A 118 10.84 -7.37 -15.03
N THR A 119 9.81 -7.00 -14.26
CA THR A 119 8.91 -5.88 -14.58
C THR A 119 9.45 -4.50 -14.21
N LEU A 120 10.51 -4.41 -13.39
CA LEU A 120 11.22 -3.15 -13.06
C LEU A 120 11.78 -2.39 -14.29
N ARG A 121 11.70 -2.96 -15.50
CA ARG A 121 12.13 -2.29 -16.75
C ARG A 121 11.03 -1.53 -17.51
N VAL A 122 9.75 -1.66 -17.13
CA VAL A 122 8.67 -0.99 -17.88
C VAL A 122 7.63 -0.44 -16.90
N GLY A 123 7.81 0.81 -16.50
CA GLY A 123 6.76 1.57 -15.83
C GLY A 123 5.62 1.84 -16.81
N THR A 124 4.47 1.23 -16.58
CA THR A 124 3.19 1.74 -17.09
C THR A 124 2.09 1.37 -16.09
N SER A 125 1.61 2.35 -15.35
CA SER A 125 0.44 2.21 -14.49
C SER A 125 -0.79 2.01 -15.37
N ASN A 126 -1.37 0.82 -15.36
CA ASN A 126 -2.70 0.58 -15.94
C ASN A 126 -3.67 0.26 -14.81
N ASN A 127 -4.20 1.31 -14.17
CA ASN A 127 -5.37 1.20 -13.31
C ASN A 127 -6.62 1.06 -14.22
N ARG A 128 -6.93 -0.18 -14.61
CA ARG A 128 -8.18 -0.55 -15.27
C ARG A 128 -8.82 -1.70 -14.52
N ASN A 129 -9.48 -1.40 -13.41
CA ASN A 129 -10.55 -2.22 -12.85
C ASN A 129 -11.66 -1.30 -12.30
N GLY A 130 -12.25 -0.52 -13.21
CA GLY A 130 -13.62 -0.05 -13.02
C GLY A 130 -14.55 -1.22 -13.31
N CYS A 131 -15.17 -1.78 -12.27
CA CYS A 131 -16.24 -2.76 -12.42
C CYS A 131 -17.43 -2.08 -13.11
N THR A 132 -17.66 -2.38 -14.40
CA THR A 132 -18.82 -1.89 -15.14
C THR A 132 -20.05 -2.71 -14.76
N SER A 133 -21.16 -2.02 -14.49
CA SER A 133 -22.44 -2.52 -13.99
C SER A 133 -23.21 -3.47 -14.93
N GLU A 134 -22.60 -3.94 -16.02
CA GLU A 134 -23.25 -4.79 -17.03
C GLU A 134 -23.14 -6.30 -16.74
N ASP A 135 -22.18 -6.76 -15.95
CA ASP A 135 -21.98 -8.19 -15.67
C ASP A 135 -23.02 -8.78 -14.69
N ARG A 136 -23.77 -7.95 -13.94
CA ARG A 136 -24.79 -8.44 -13.00
C ARG A 136 -26.09 -8.93 -13.66
N ARG A 137 -26.31 -8.69 -14.97
CA ARG A 137 -27.58 -9.07 -15.63
C ARG A 137 -27.59 -10.46 -16.27
N ARG A 138 -26.45 -11.17 -16.35
CA ARG A 138 -26.36 -12.48 -17.03
C ARG A 138 -26.44 -13.72 -16.13
N ALA A 139 -26.48 -13.56 -14.81
CA ALA A 139 -26.47 -14.67 -13.85
C ALA A 139 -27.86 -15.01 -13.25
N GLY A 140 -28.95 -14.37 -13.69
CA GLY A 140 -30.26 -14.43 -13.01
C GLY A 140 -31.41 -15.20 -13.67
N SER A 141 -31.24 -15.85 -14.83
CA SER A 141 -32.38 -16.41 -15.58
C SER A 141 -32.26 -17.87 -16.03
N ARG A 142 -31.85 -18.78 -15.13
CA ARG A 142 -32.05 -20.23 -15.34
C ARG A 142 -32.48 -20.95 -14.07
N SER A 143 -33.77 -20.85 -13.75
CA SER A 143 -34.49 -21.87 -12.97
C SER A 143 -35.98 -21.61 -13.03
N ARG A 144 -36.71 -22.42 -13.82
CA ARG A 144 -38.12 -22.82 -13.70
C ARG A 144 -38.64 -23.29 -15.06
N ARG A 145 -38.62 -24.61 -15.30
CA ARG A 145 -39.61 -25.35 -16.10
C ARG A 145 -39.26 -26.85 -16.04
N GLY A 146 -40.17 -27.67 -15.53
CA GLY A 146 -40.04 -29.13 -15.58
C GLY A 146 -40.79 -29.88 -14.48
N LEU A 147 -42.10 -29.68 -14.34
CA LEU A 147 -43.00 -30.69 -13.77
C LEU A 147 -44.28 -30.68 -14.60
N ARG A 148 -44.40 -31.69 -15.47
CA ARG A 148 -45.61 -32.42 -15.83
C ARG A 148 -45.16 -33.75 -16.42
#